data_AF-A0A952E4M3-F1
#
_entry.id   AF-A0A952E4M3-F1
#
_cell.length_a   1.000
_cell.length_b   1.000
_cell.length_c   1.000
_cell.angle_alpha   90.00
_cell.angle_beta   90.00
_cell.angle_gamma   90.00
#
_symmetry.space_group_name_H-M   'P 1'
#
loop_
_entity.id
_entity.type
_entity.pdbx_description
1 polymer ?
#
loop_
_entity_poly.entity_id
_entity_poly.type
_entity_poly.pdbx_seq_one_letter_code
_entity_poly.pdbx_strand_id
1 'polypeptide(L)'
;MNETRLTLMEAIARKRVVTARYNGQQMKLAPHQMFERRGDLFVSALNLDKSWRSDDERRLGHFKLDGLVEPALIDASFEPLPSFAAAPPQSDDTLLLAV
;
A
#
# COMPACT_ATOMS: atom_id res chain seq x y z
N MET A 1 16.08 -0.55 -7.93
CA MET A 1 15.24 -1.53 -7.18
C MET A 1 15.17 -1.25 -5.66
N ASN A 2 16.06 -0.43 -5.07
CA ASN A 2 16.03 -0.15 -3.62
C ASN A 2 15.09 1.00 -3.21
N GLU A 3 14.89 1.99 -4.08
CA GLU A 3 14.18 3.24 -3.74
C GLU A 3 12.68 3.04 -3.53
N THR A 4 11.99 2.33 -4.43
CA THR A 4 10.55 2.02 -4.28
C THR A 4 10.25 1.36 -2.95
N ARG A 5 11.03 0.34 -2.58
CA ARG A 5 10.86 -0.37 -1.31
C ARG A 5 11.03 0.56 -0.12
N LEU A 6 12.09 1.37 -0.09
CA LEU A 6 12.37 2.30 0.99
C LEU A 6 11.28 3.36 1.13
N THR A 7 10.84 3.97 0.02
CA THR A 7 9.75 4.96 0.02
C THR A 7 8.46 4.37 0.58
N LEU A 8 8.11 3.14 0.19
CA LEU A 8 6.90 2.48 0.68
C LEU A 8 7.02 2.05 2.15
N MET A 9 8.19 1.59 2.59
CA MET A 9 8.43 1.29 4.01
C MET A 9 8.33 2.55 4.87
N GLU A 10 8.91 3.67 4.42
CA GLU A 10 8.76 4.96 5.09
C GLU A 10 7.30 5.41 5.13
N ALA A 11 6.58 5.28 4.02
CA ALA A 11 5.17 5.62 3.94
C ALA A 11 4.32 4.86 4.94
N ILE A 12 4.54 3.54 5.06
CA ILE A 12 3.86 2.70 6.05
C ILE A 12 4.25 3.15 7.47
N ALA A 13 5.55 3.22 7.78
CA ALA A 13 6.03 3.55 9.12
C ALA A 13 5.57 4.94 9.61
N ARG A 14 5.42 5.89 8.69
CA ARG A 14 4.99 7.27 8.99
C ARG A 14 3.51 7.54 8.71
N LYS A 15 2.75 6.54 8.26
CA LYS A 15 1.35 6.69 7.83
C LYS A 15 1.16 7.81 6.80
N ARG A 16 2.06 7.90 5.83
CA ARG A 16 2.08 8.91 4.77
C ARG A 16 1.50 8.36 3.48
N VAL A 17 0.77 9.20 2.78
CA VAL A 17 0.25 8.89 1.44
C VAL A 17 1.39 8.93 0.43
N VAL A 18 1.34 8.03 -0.54
CA VAL A 18 2.24 8.03 -1.70
C VAL A 18 1.47 8.25 -2.99
N THR A 19 2.07 8.99 -3.91
CA THR A 19 1.72 8.89 -5.33
C THR A 19 2.59 7.82 -5.97
N ALA A 20 2.05 7.07 -6.93
CA ALA A 20 2.81 6.13 -7.75
C ALA A 20 2.12 5.92 -9.10
N ARG A 21 2.85 5.40 -10.10
CA ARG A 21 2.25 4.88 -11.32
C ARG A 21 2.18 3.35 -11.25
N TYR A 22 1.01 2.78 -11.52
CA TYR A 22 0.78 1.33 -11.56
C TYR A 22 -0.02 0.99 -12.82
N ASN A 23 0.45 0.02 -13.61
CA ASN A 23 -0.16 -0.36 -14.89
C ASN A 23 -0.46 0.85 -15.81
N GLY A 24 0.45 1.84 -15.82
CA GLY A 24 0.32 3.05 -16.64
C GLY A 24 -0.58 4.15 -16.05
N GLN A 25 -1.26 3.92 -14.93
CA GLN A 25 -2.15 4.91 -14.29
C GLN A 25 -1.49 5.52 -13.06
N GLN A 26 -1.60 6.84 -12.90
CA GLN A 26 -1.19 7.51 -11.67
C GLN A 26 -2.23 7.30 -10.57
N MET A 27 -1.77 7.04 -9.36
CA MET A 27 -2.62 6.70 -8.21
C MET A 27 -2.11 7.37 -6.94
N LYS A 28 -3.02 7.71 -6.03
CA LYS A 28 -2.75 8.03 -4.62
C LYS A 28 -3.09 6.84 -3.76
N LEU A 29 -2.10 6.35 -3.03
CA LEU A 29 -2.20 5.17 -2.18
C LEU A 29 -1.93 5.55 -0.73
N ALA A 30 -2.80 5.08 0.16
CA ALA A 30 -2.55 5.01 1.59
C ALA A 30 -2.05 3.59 1.92
N PRO A 31 -0.73 3.36 2.10
CA PRO A 31 -0.17 2.02 2.25
C PRO A 31 -0.25 1.50 3.69
N HIS A 32 -0.93 0.37 3.91
CA HIS A 32 -1.18 -0.21 5.23
C HIS A 32 -0.16 -1.28 5.64
N GLN A 33 0.28 -2.11 4.70
CA GLN A 33 1.27 -3.15 4.99
C GLN A 33 2.07 -3.58 3.76
N MET A 34 3.26 -4.12 4.01
CA MET A 34 4.11 -4.78 3.03
C MET A 34 4.23 -6.27 3.40
N PHE A 35 4.12 -7.14 2.40
CA PHE A 35 4.24 -8.58 2.57
C PHE A 35 4.95 -9.20 1.36
N GLU A 36 5.52 -10.38 1.57
CA GLU A 36 6.05 -11.22 0.51
C GLU A 36 5.05 -12.34 0.19
N ARG A 37 4.90 -12.62 -1.11
CA ARG A 37 4.13 -13.77 -1.63
C ARG A 37 4.96 -14.46 -2.69
N ARG A 38 5.37 -15.71 -2.44
CA ARG A 38 6.12 -16.55 -3.40
C ARG A 38 7.36 -15.86 -3.96
N GLY A 39 8.11 -15.14 -3.11
CA GLY A 39 9.32 -14.41 -3.49
C GLY A 39 9.09 -13.01 -4.09
N ASP A 40 7.85 -12.61 -4.34
CA ASP A 40 7.49 -11.29 -4.82
C ASP A 40 7.04 -10.38 -3.66
N LEU A 41 7.45 -9.10 -3.68
CA LEU A 41 6.99 -8.10 -2.71
C LEU A 41 5.69 -7.43 -3.15
N PHE A 42 4.80 -7.22 -2.19
CA PHE A 42 3.51 -6.54 -2.36
C PHE A 42 3.29 -5.50 -1.28
N VAL A 43 2.49 -4.48 -1.62
CA VAL A 43 1.94 -3.52 -0.67
C VAL A 43 0.42 -3.61 -0.69
N SER A 44 -0.18 -3.78 0.48
CA SER A 44 -1.61 -3.53 0.67
C SER A 44 -1.83 -2.05 0.89
N ALA A 45 -2.66 -1.42 0.07
CA ALA A 45 -2.96 0.00 0.19
C ALA A 45 -4.42 0.31 -0.15
N LEU A 46 -4.98 1.33 0.49
CA LEU A 46 -6.22 1.94 0.04
C LEU A 46 -5.93 2.86 -1.14
N ASN A 47 -6.58 2.62 -2.28
CA ASN A 47 -6.58 3.56 -3.39
C ASN A 47 -7.53 4.72 -3.08
N LEU A 48 -6.97 5.91 -2.90
CA LEU A 48 -7.69 7.14 -2.55
C LEU A 48 -8.40 7.77 -3.75
N ASP A 49 -8.00 7.45 -4.97
CA ASP A 49 -8.64 7.95 -6.19
C ASP A 49 -9.85 7.10 -6.60
N LYS A 50 -10.06 5.96 -5.93
CA LYS A 50 -11.23 5.11 -6.19
C LYS A 50 -12.47 5.69 -5.53
N SER A 51 -13.54 5.84 -6.31
CA SER A 51 -14.86 6.20 -5.78
C SER A 51 -15.49 5.01 -5.06
N TRP A 52 -15.75 5.18 -3.76
CA TRP A 52 -16.42 4.21 -2.89
C TRP A 52 -17.84 4.70 -2.59
N ARG A 53 -18.81 3.79 -2.48
CA ARG A 53 -20.19 4.16 -2.17
C ARG A 53 -20.38 4.55 -0.71
N SER A 54 -19.57 3.98 0.18
CA SER A 54 -19.52 4.29 1.61
C SER A 54 -18.13 3.97 2.17
N ASP A 55 -17.88 4.44 3.40
CA ASP A 55 -16.61 4.20 4.09
C ASP A 55 -16.41 2.73 4.47
N ASP A 56 -17.50 2.02 4.79
CA ASP A 56 -17.48 0.59 5.12
C ASP A 56 -17.15 -0.30 3.91
N GLU A 57 -17.35 0.19 2.68
CA GLU A 57 -17.01 -0.54 1.46
C GLU A 57 -15.53 -0.41 1.06
N ARG A 58 -14.79 0.50 1.71
CA ARG A 58 -13.36 0.72 1.44
C ARG A 58 -12.59 -0.55 1.77
N ARG A 59 -11.74 -0.98 0.83
CA ARG A 59 -10.92 -2.17 0.99
C ARG A 59 -9.54 -1.96 0.39
N LEU A 60 -8.56 -2.64 0.98
CA LEU A 60 -7.18 -2.59 0.51
C LEU A 60 -7.06 -3.35 -0.81
N GLY A 61 -6.38 -2.73 -1.78
CA GLY A 61 -5.84 -3.44 -2.93
C GLY A 61 -4.44 -3.96 -2.62
N HIS A 62 -4.02 -5.02 -3.32
CA HIS A 62 -2.66 -5.53 -3.24
C HIS A 62 -1.91 -5.19 -4.52
N PHE A 63 -0.83 -4.43 -4.40
CA PHE A 63 -0.04 -3.91 -5.51
C PHE A 63 1.33 -4.59 -5.48
N LYS A 64 1.74 -5.23 -6.59
CA LYS A 64 3.08 -5.79 -6.69
C LYS A 64 4.09 -4.64 -6.69
N LEU A 65 5.11 -4.72 -5.84
CA LEU A 65 6.08 -3.64 -5.64
C LEU A 65 6.82 -3.29 -6.94
N ASP A 66 7.17 -4.30 -7.74
CA ASP A 66 7.84 -4.12 -9.04
C ASP A 66 6.96 -3.42 -10.10
N GLY A 67 5.65 -3.41 -9.90
CA GLY A 67 4.71 -2.69 -10.76
C GLY A 67 4.53 -1.22 -10.36
N LEU A 68 5.02 -0.80 -9.18
CA LEU A 68 4.93 0.57 -8.68
C LEU A 68 6.14 1.37 -9.15
N VAL A 69 5.87 2.33 -10.04
CA VAL A 69 6.88 3.18 -10.66
C VAL A 69 6.83 4.58 -10.05
N GLU A 70 8.02 5.13 -9.77
CA GLU A 70 8.24 6.50 -9.26
C GLU A 70 7.37 6.83 -8.02
N PRO A 71 7.40 6.01 -6.95
CA PRO A 71 6.65 6.35 -5.76
C PRO A 71 7.24 7.60 -5.09
N ALA A 72 6.38 8.51 -4.67
CA ALA A 72 6.78 9.70 -3.93
C ALA A 72 5.85 9.92 -2.74
N LEU A 73 6.43 10.20 -1.58
CA LEU A 73 5.69 10.68 -0.42
C LEU A 73 5.08 12.04 -0.73
N ILE A 74 3.84 12.25 -0.32
CA ILE A 74 3.21 13.57 -0.38
C ILE A 74 2.93 14.09 1.02
N ASP A 75 2.65 15.39 1.13
CA ASP A 75 2.29 16.01 2.40
C ASP A 75 0.84 15.75 2.82
N ALA A 76 0.53 14.47 2.99
CA ALA A 76 -0.73 13.98 3.50
C ALA A 76 -0.49 12.70 4.31
N SER A 77 -1.15 12.59 5.46
CA SER A 77 -1.24 11.36 6.23
C SER A 77 -2.55 10.62 5.93
N PHE A 78 -2.63 9.37 6.36
CA PHE A 78 -3.87 8.61 6.35
C PHE A 78 -4.09 7.92 7.70
N GLU A 79 -5.35 7.67 8.03
CA GLU A 79 -5.70 6.76 9.12
C GLU A 79 -5.94 5.35 8.55
N PRO A 80 -5.43 4.29 9.20
CA PRO A 80 -5.71 2.91 8.82
C PRO A 80 -7.22 2.66 8.78
N LEU A 81 -7.67 1.77 7.88
CA LEU A 81 -9.11 1.44 7.83
C LEU A 81 -9.52 0.79 9.17
N PRO A 82 -10.72 1.07 9.70
CA PRO A 82 -11.20 0.42 10.92
C PRO A 82 -11.23 -1.11 10.83
N SER A 83 -11.43 -1.65 9.62
CA SER A 83 -11.42 -3.08 9.32
C SER A 83 -10.03 -3.68 9.10
N PHE A 84 -8.96 -2.87 9.14
CA PHE A 84 -7.61 -3.34 8.92
C PHE A 84 -7.11 -4.13 10.15
N ALA A 85 -6.62 -5.34 9.90
CA ALA A 85 -5.84 -6.12 10.85
C ALA A 85 -4.45 -6.37 10.25
N ALA A 86 -3.40 -6.13 11.05
CA ALA A 86 -2.01 -6.36 10.66
C ALA A 86 -1.70 -7.86 10.61
N ALA A 87 -2.18 -8.51 9.54
CA ALA A 87 -2.00 -9.93 9.29
C ALA A 87 -1.68 -10.17 7.81
N PRO A 88 -0.95 -11.25 7.48
CA PRO A 88 -0.75 -11.65 6.10
C PRO A 88 -2.10 -11.83 5.38
N PRO A 89 -2.27 -11.31 4.14
CA PRO A 89 -3.53 -11.46 3.40
C PRO A 89 -3.91 -12.91 3.11
N GLN A 90 -2.93 -13.79 2.91
CA GLN A 90 -3.08 -15.24 2.74
C GLN A 90 -2.16 -15.98 3.72
N SER A 91 -2.46 -17.24 4.02
CA SER A 91 -1.71 -18.01 5.02
C SER A 91 -0.28 -18.36 4.59
N ASP A 92 0.02 -18.35 3.28
CA ASP A 92 1.36 -18.53 2.72
C ASP A 92 2.12 -17.21 2.52
N ASP A 93 1.51 -16.07 2.83
CA ASP A 93 2.18 -14.78 2.78
C ASP A 93 3.05 -14.55 4.02
N THR A 94 4.16 -13.84 3.85
CA THR A 94 5.00 -13.38 4.96
C THR A 94 4.82 -11.87 5.15
N LEU A 95 4.22 -11.46 6.28
CA LEU A 95 4.12 -10.06 6.65
C LEU A 95 5.51 -9.48 6.98
N LEU A 96 5.85 -8.33 6.40
CA LEU A 96 7.15 -7.68 6.61
C LEU A 96 7.05 -6.40 7.44
N LEU A 97 6.00 -5.61 7.21
CA LEU A 97 5.76 -4.34 7.90
C LEU A 97 4.27 -3.98 7.83
N ALA A 98 3.73 -3.39 8.89
CA ALA A 98 2.38 -2.81 8.93
C ALA A 98 2.38 -1.50 9.74
N VAL A 99 1.37 -0.66 9.49
CA VAL A 99 1.08 0.61 10.21
C VAL A 99 0.71 0.43 11.69
#